data_AF-A0A890CKD6-F1
#
_entry.id   AF-A0A890CKD6-F1
#
_cell.length_a   1.000
_cell.length_b   1.000
_cell.length_c   1.000
_cell.angle_alpha   90.00
_cell.angle_beta   90.00
_cell.angle_gamma   90.00
#
_symmetry.space_group_name_H-M   'P 1'
#
loop_
_entity.id
_entity.type
_entity.pdbx_description
1 polymer ?
#
loop_
_entity_poly.entity_id
_entity_poly.type
_entity_poly.pdbx_seq_one_letter_code
_entity_poly.pdbx_strand_id
1 'polypeptide(L)'
;MKEKRVYTKRLLSSQLKQAIFLAFKEAKKYGSSSVNSKFLLYAILKIENTLANRSINNLYKHNSLFNNKVNKILAKCEFEFKILKKTNSLVEKENILTFSRSTRRLLFSIMKSIKTTNNISVINTFQVFNCLIRNKSLRKWIKEALID
;
A
#
# COMPACT_ATOMS: atom_id res chain seq x y z
N MET A 1 3.03 42.92 10.40
CA MET A 1 3.07 42.20 9.11
C MET A 1 2.09 41.03 9.18
N LYS A 2 1.09 40.96 8.29
CA LYS A 2 0.15 39.83 8.22
C LYS A 2 0.88 38.62 7.62
N GLU A 3 0.99 37.53 8.36
CA GLU A 3 1.50 36.26 7.83
C GLU A 3 0.66 35.85 6.62
N LYS A 4 1.28 35.84 5.42
CA LYS A 4 0.67 35.25 4.24
C LYS A 4 0.46 33.77 4.56
N ARG A 5 -0.81 33.33 4.68
CA ARG A 5 -1.15 31.91 4.76
C ARG A 5 -0.67 31.25 3.48
N VAL A 6 0.50 30.64 3.53
CA VAL A 6 1.05 29.86 2.41
C VAL A 6 0.23 28.58 2.31
N TYR A 7 -0.65 28.50 1.33
CA TYR A 7 -1.43 27.29 1.07
C TYR A 7 -0.51 26.22 0.48
N THR A 8 -0.13 25.23 1.28
CA THR A 8 0.60 24.06 0.76
C THR A 8 -0.37 23.14 0.01
N LYS A 9 -0.21 23.00 -1.31
CA LYS A 9 -0.97 22.06 -2.15
C LYS A 9 -0.32 20.69 -2.10
N ARG A 10 -1.05 19.69 -1.60
CA ARG A 10 -0.59 18.29 -1.56
C ARG A 10 -1.20 17.52 -2.73
N LEU A 11 -0.34 16.89 -3.52
CA LEU A 11 -0.71 16.11 -4.69
C LEU A 11 -0.25 14.66 -4.51
N LEU A 12 -0.98 13.72 -5.11
CA LEU A 12 -0.53 12.33 -5.23
C LEU A 12 0.20 12.17 -6.56
N SER A 13 1.32 11.45 -6.58
CA SER A 13 1.99 11.10 -7.83
C SER A 13 1.09 10.24 -8.72
N SER A 14 1.30 10.27 -10.04
CA SER A 14 0.53 9.46 -10.98
C SER A 14 0.58 7.97 -10.62
N GLN A 15 1.77 7.45 -10.32
CA GLN A 15 1.97 6.07 -9.87
C GLN A 15 1.20 5.75 -8.57
N LEU A 16 1.11 6.70 -7.63
CA LEU A 16 0.36 6.47 -6.40
C LEU A 16 -1.15 6.45 -6.65
N LYS A 17 -1.66 7.30 -7.54
CA LYS A 17 -3.07 7.24 -7.97
C LYS A 17 -3.38 5.90 -8.62
N GLN A 18 -2.50 5.41 -9.50
CA GLN A 18 -2.61 4.10 -10.12
C GLN A 18 -2.61 2.96 -9.08
N ALA A 19 -1.69 3.00 -8.11
CA ALA A 19 -1.63 2.01 -7.03
C ALA A 19 -2.90 2.01 -6.18
N ILE A 20 -3.41 3.19 -5.82
CA ILE A 20 -4.66 3.30 -5.06
C ILE A 20 -5.81 2.70 -5.87
N PHE A 21 -5.96 3.09 -7.14
CA PHE A 21 -7.00 2.56 -8.01
C PHE A 21 -6.93 1.03 -8.13
N LEU A 22 -5.74 0.48 -8.32
CA LEU A 22 -5.51 -0.97 -8.37
C LEU A 22 -5.88 -1.65 -7.04
N ALA A 23 -5.55 -1.04 -5.89
CA ALA A 23 -5.91 -1.58 -4.58
C ALA A 23 -7.44 -1.68 -4.40
N PHE A 24 -8.19 -0.67 -4.85
CA PHE A 24 -9.66 -0.72 -4.87
C PHE A 24 -10.20 -1.78 -5.82
N LYS A 25 -9.64 -1.88 -7.02
CA LYS A 25 -10.03 -2.89 -8.02
C LYS A 25 -9.87 -4.31 -7.47
N GLU A 26 -8.73 -4.61 -6.85
CA GLU A 26 -8.47 -5.93 -6.28
C GLU A 26 -9.32 -6.21 -5.04
N ALA A 27 -9.48 -5.23 -4.14
CA ALA A 27 -10.36 -5.39 -2.99
C ALA A 27 -11.81 -5.70 -3.41
N LYS A 28 -12.32 -5.02 -4.45
CA LYS A 28 -13.64 -5.32 -5.04
C LYS A 28 -13.68 -6.72 -5.67
N LYS A 29 -12.68 -7.07 -6.48
CA LYS A 29 -12.58 -8.38 -7.15
C LYS A 29 -12.57 -9.57 -6.18
N TYR A 30 -11.99 -9.39 -5.00
CA TYR A 30 -11.92 -10.42 -3.96
C TYR A 30 -12.99 -10.28 -2.87
N GLY A 31 -14.02 -9.45 -3.08
CA GLY A 31 -15.16 -9.31 -2.16
C GLY A 31 -14.78 -8.73 -0.81
N SER A 32 -13.70 -7.95 -0.70
CA SER A 32 -13.31 -7.32 0.55
C SER A 32 -14.22 -6.12 0.87
N SER A 33 -14.60 -5.97 2.14
CA SER A 33 -15.42 -4.86 2.61
C SER A 33 -14.66 -3.53 2.69
N SER A 34 -13.31 -3.55 2.68
CA SER A 34 -12.49 -2.34 2.74
C SER A 34 -11.09 -2.56 2.19
N VAL A 35 -10.48 -1.48 1.67
CA VAL A 35 -9.07 -1.50 1.25
C VAL A 35 -8.18 -1.38 2.48
N ASN A 36 -7.52 -2.49 2.84
CA ASN A 36 -6.56 -2.54 3.93
C ASN A 36 -5.11 -2.31 3.46
N SER A 37 -4.17 -2.33 4.41
CA SER A 37 -2.74 -2.13 4.15
C SER A 37 -2.12 -3.20 3.24
N LYS A 38 -2.67 -4.42 3.22
CA LYS A 38 -2.19 -5.50 2.35
C LYS A 38 -2.58 -5.24 0.89
N PHE A 39 -3.81 -4.80 0.61
CA PHE A 39 -4.21 -4.38 -0.74
C PHE A 39 -3.38 -3.20 -1.24
N LEU A 40 -3.11 -2.23 -0.38
CA LEU A 40 -2.29 -1.08 -0.74
C LEU A 40 -0.82 -1.48 -1.00
N LEU A 41 -0.24 -2.35 -0.17
CA LEU A 41 1.09 -2.91 -0.38
C LEU A 41 1.17 -3.69 -1.69
N TYR A 42 0.20 -4.60 -1.91
CA TYR A 42 0.09 -5.39 -3.14
C TYR A 42 0.09 -4.50 -4.37
N ALA A 43 -0.76 -3.47 -4.39
CA ALA A 43 -0.88 -2.59 -5.53
C ALA A 43 0.38 -1.74 -5.77
N ILE A 44 1.06 -1.30 -4.71
CA ILE A 44 2.34 -0.58 -4.84
C ILE A 44 3.42 -1.48 -5.43
N LEU A 45 3.49 -2.74 -4.98
CA LEU A 45 4.50 -3.71 -5.44
C LEU A 45 4.22 -4.23 -6.85
N LYS A 46 2.94 -4.30 -7.25
CA LYS A 46 2.52 -4.75 -8.57
C LYS A 46 2.83 -3.74 -9.68
N ILE A 47 3.07 -2.47 -9.34
CA ILE A 47 3.62 -1.50 -10.29
C ILE A 47 5.10 -1.82 -10.49
N GLU A 48 5.47 -2.14 -11.73
CA GLU A 48 6.84 -2.49 -12.10
C GLU A 48 7.82 -1.32 -11.88
N ASN A 49 9.10 -1.68 -11.68
CA ASN A 49 10.21 -0.74 -11.58
C ASN A 49 10.09 0.38 -10.52
N THR A 50 9.28 0.17 -9.48
CA THR A 50 9.19 1.13 -8.37
C THR A 50 10.37 1.02 -7.40
N LEU A 51 10.67 2.12 -6.70
CA LEU A 51 11.61 2.12 -5.58
C LEU A 51 11.18 1.15 -4.47
N ALA A 52 9.88 0.88 -4.33
CA ALA A 52 9.35 -0.10 -3.38
C ALA A 52 9.85 -1.51 -3.71
N ASN A 53 9.82 -1.92 -4.99
CA ASN A 53 10.30 -3.24 -5.44
C ASN A 53 11.80 -3.41 -5.17
N ARG A 54 12.59 -2.39 -5.53
CA ARG A 54 14.04 -2.37 -5.24
C ARG A 54 14.31 -2.45 -3.73
N SER A 55 13.49 -1.76 -2.93
CA SER A 55 13.66 -1.73 -1.48
C SER A 55 13.32 -3.05 -0.79
N ILE A 56 12.30 -3.78 -1.27
CA ILE A 56 12.01 -5.14 -0.78
C ILE A 56 13.24 -6.04 -0.96
N ASN A 57 13.86 -6.02 -2.13
CA ASN A 57 15.03 -6.85 -2.41
C ASN A 57 16.22 -6.48 -1.52
N ASN A 58 16.41 -5.18 -1.23
CA ASN A 58 17.49 -4.68 -0.38
C ASN A 58 17.28 -4.93 1.13
N LEU A 59 16.03 -4.85 1.62
CA LEU A 59 15.71 -5.00 3.04
C LEU A 59 15.85 -6.44 3.53
N TYR A 60 15.61 -7.40 2.65
CA TYR A 60 15.57 -8.83 3.00
C TYR A 60 16.66 -9.59 2.26
N LYS A 61 17.94 -9.22 2.44
CA LYS A 61 19.07 -9.74 1.64
C LYS A 61 19.21 -11.28 1.64
N HIS A 62 18.78 -11.96 2.69
CA HIS A 62 18.88 -13.42 2.77
C HIS A 62 17.85 -14.14 1.87
N ASN A 63 18.29 -15.28 1.34
CA ASN A 63 17.56 -16.29 0.56
C ASN A 63 17.46 -16.07 -0.98
N SER A 64 18.35 -16.82 -1.65
CA SER A 64 18.38 -17.29 -3.05
C SER A 64 18.53 -16.26 -4.18
N LEU A 65 19.49 -16.53 -5.06
CA LEU A 65 19.84 -15.80 -6.29
C LEU A 65 18.70 -15.71 -7.32
N PHE A 66 17.68 -16.56 -7.21
CA PHE A 66 16.62 -16.71 -8.22
C PHE A 66 15.20 -16.38 -7.72
N ASN A 67 15.00 -16.06 -6.43
CA ASN A 67 13.67 -15.72 -5.93
C ASN A 67 13.40 -14.22 -6.04
N ASN A 68 12.49 -13.85 -6.95
CA ASN A 68 11.88 -12.54 -6.93
C ASN A 68 11.00 -12.41 -5.67
N LYS A 69 11.56 -11.83 -4.60
CA LYS A 69 10.91 -11.62 -3.29
C LYS A 69 9.59 -10.84 -3.41
N VAL A 70 9.54 -9.90 -4.36
CA VAL A 70 8.32 -9.18 -4.68
C VAL A 70 7.24 -10.15 -5.16
N ASN A 71 7.58 -11.07 -6.07
CA ASN A 71 6.63 -12.07 -6.56
C ASN A 71 6.15 -13.02 -5.45
N LYS A 72 7.01 -13.43 -4.51
CA LYS A 72 6.57 -14.21 -3.34
C LYS A 72 5.54 -13.46 -2.50
N ILE A 73 5.79 -12.18 -2.20
CA ILE A 73 4.84 -11.35 -1.45
C ILE A 73 3.53 -11.18 -2.22
N LEU A 74 3.60 -10.92 -3.53
CA LEU A 74 2.42 -10.80 -4.39
C LEU A 74 1.60 -12.10 -4.40
N ALA A 75 2.26 -13.26 -4.54
CA ALA A 75 1.60 -14.56 -4.50
C ALA A 75 0.91 -14.83 -3.15
N LYS A 76 1.58 -14.50 -2.02
CA LYS A 76 0.98 -14.61 -0.67
C LYS A 76 -0.24 -13.71 -0.52
N CYS A 77 -0.17 -12.46 -1.00
CA CYS A 77 -1.33 -11.56 -1.03
C CYS A 77 -2.50 -12.17 -1.81
N GLU A 78 -2.25 -12.66 -3.03
CA GLU A 78 -3.29 -13.24 -3.88
C GLU A 78 -3.93 -14.48 -3.26
N PHE A 79 -3.13 -15.33 -2.61
CA PHE A 79 -3.63 -16.48 -1.87
C PHE A 79 -4.59 -16.06 -0.74
N GLU A 80 -4.19 -15.12 0.11
CA GLU A 80 -5.06 -14.62 1.19
C GLU A 80 -6.31 -13.93 0.65
N PHE A 81 -6.20 -13.16 -0.44
CA PHE A 81 -7.37 -12.51 -1.04
C PHE A 81 -8.35 -13.52 -1.64
N LYS A 82 -7.87 -14.64 -2.20
CA LYS A 82 -8.74 -15.74 -2.65
C LYS A 82 -9.51 -16.38 -1.49
N ILE A 83 -8.91 -16.49 -0.30
CA ILE A 83 -9.61 -16.98 0.90
C ILE A 83 -10.76 -16.03 1.28
N LEU A 84 -10.51 -14.72 1.26
CA LEU A 84 -11.56 -13.71 1.54
C LEU A 84 -12.74 -13.80 0.57
N LYS A 85 -12.48 -14.07 -0.72
CA LYS A 85 -13.55 -14.22 -1.72
C LYS A 85 -14.47 -15.40 -1.40
N LYS A 86 -13.92 -16.52 -0.90
CA LYS A 86 -14.70 -17.71 -0.52
C LYS A 86 -15.60 -17.45 0.69
N THR A 87 -15.18 -16.61 1.63
CA THR A 87 -15.97 -16.31 2.84
C THR A 87 -17.07 -15.29 2.57
N ASN A 88 -16.83 -14.35 1.64
CA ASN A 88 -17.72 -13.20 1.42
C ASN A 88 -18.68 -13.38 0.23
N SER A 89 -18.60 -14.48 -0.53
CA SER A 89 -19.52 -14.78 -1.64
C SER A 89 -20.98 -14.93 -1.23
N LEU A 90 -21.28 -14.89 0.07
CA LEU A 90 -22.63 -15.00 0.63
C LEU A 90 -23.28 -13.63 0.93
N VAL A 91 -22.55 -12.51 0.79
CA VAL A 91 -23.06 -11.18 1.16
C VAL A 91 -22.73 -10.16 0.08
N GLU A 92 -23.59 -10.09 -0.94
CA GLU A 92 -23.61 -8.95 -1.88
C GLU A 92 -24.26 -7.75 -1.19
N LYS A 93 -23.46 -6.96 -0.49
CA LYS A 93 -23.88 -5.60 -0.10
C LYS A 93 -23.21 -4.61 -1.02
N GLU A 94 -24.03 -3.75 -1.63
CA GLU A 94 -23.65 -2.56 -2.41
C GLU A 94 -22.98 -1.48 -1.55
N ASN A 95 -22.00 -1.85 -0.73
CA ASN A 95 -21.30 -0.92 0.11
C ASN A 95 -20.24 -0.18 -0.69
N ILE A 96 -20.23 1.15 -0.55
CA ILE A 96 -19.15 2.00 -1.05
C ILE A 96 -17.85 1.49 -0.45
N LEU A 97 -16.99 0.94 -1.30
CA LEU A 97 -15.69 0.44 -0.88
C LEU A 97 -14.84 1.64 -0.42
N THR A 98 -14.34 1.59 0.81
CA THR A 98 -13.49 2.64 1.38
C THR A 98 -12.23 2.04 2.01
N PHE A 99 -11.25 2.88 2.35
CA PHE A 99 -10.10 2.43 3.13
C PHE A 99 -10.51 1.99 4.54
N SER A 100 -9.89 0.91 5.01
CA SER A 100 -10.02 0.48 6.40
C SER A 100 -9.57 1.58 7.37
N ARG A 101 -10.08 1.57 8.60
CA ARG A 101 -9.74 2.59 9.62
C ARG A 101 -8.23 2.74 9.83
N SER A 102 -7.50 1.62 9.86
CA SER A 102 -6.04 1.60 10.01
C SER A 102 -5.32 2.18 8.80
N THR A 103 -5.76 1.84 7.59
CA THR A 103 -5.16 2.35 6.34
C THR A 103 -5.42 3.84 6.17
N ARG A 104 -6.63 4.30 6.51
CA ARG A 104 -6.98 5.73 6.51
C ARG A 104 -6.13 6.53 7.48
N ARG A 105 -5.92 6.02 8.70
CA ARG A 105 -5.01 6.64 9.69
C ARG A 105 -3.59 6.71 9.17
N LEU A 106 -3.09 5.65 8.54
CA LEU A 106 -1.75 5.61 7.95
C LEU A 106 -1.58 6.65 6.84
N LEU A 107 -2.53 6.74 5.90
CA LEU A 107 -2.53 7.74 4.83
C LEU A 107 -2.60 9.17 5.38
N PHE A 108 -3.43 9.39 6.41
CA PHE A 108 -3.50 10.69 7.09
C PHE A 108 -2.19 11.06 7.78
N SER A 109 -1.54 10.10 8.45
CA SER A 109 -0.23 10.30 9.08
C SER A 109 0.85 10.64 8.05
N ILE A 110 0.87 9.96 6.89
CA ILE A 110 1.77 10.30 5.78
C ILE A 110 1.54 11.75 5.37
N MET A 111 0.28 12.10 5.13
CA MET A 111 -0.09 13.44 4.71
C MET A 111 0.37 14.49 5.72
N LYS A 112 0.22 14.24 7.03
CA LYS A 112 0.70 15.16 8.09
C LYS A 112 2.23 15.20 8.23
N SER A 113 2.91 14.09 8.02
CA SER A 113 4.37 13.96 8.25
C SER A 113 5.23 14.66 7.20
N ILE A 114 4.68 14.91 6.01
CA ILE A 114 5.38 15.61 4.93
C ILE A 114 5.39 17.10 5.28
N LYS A 115 6.48 17.52 5.95
CA LYS A 115 6.86 18.92 6.13
C LYS A 115 7.55 19.37 4.85
N THR A 116 6.90 20.21 4.06
CA THR A 116 7.55 20.83 2.90
C THR A 116 7.92 22.27 3.22
N THR A 117 9.13 22.66 2.87
CA THR A 117 9.52 24.06 2.73
C THR A 117 8.88 24.70 1.50
N ASN A 118 8.44 23.87 0.55
CA ASN A 118 7.85 24.29 -0.72
C ASN A 118 6.32 24.32 -0.66
N ASN A 119 5.69 25.20 -1.45
CA ASN A 119 4.23 25.34 -1.52
C ASN A 119 3.54 24.10 -2.12
N ILE A 120 4.26 23.20 -2.78
CA ILE A 120 3.70 21.99 -3.40
C ILE A 120 4.45 20.75 -2.85
N SER A 121 3.69 19.79 -2.32
CA SER A 121 4.18 18.46 -1.93
C SER A 121 3.62 17.40 -2.87
N VAL A 122 4.45 16.49 -3.36
CA VAL A 122 3.99 15.29 -4.08
C VAL A 122 4.21 14.06 -3.20
N ILE A 123 3.12 13.37 -2.88
CA ILE A 123 3.13 12.10 -2.16
C ILE A 123 3.36 10.98 -3.18
N ASN A 124 4.43 10.21 -3.03
CA ASN A 124 4.77 9.13 -3.95
C ASN A 124 4.55 7.73 -3.35
N THR A 125 4.60 6.71 -4.21
CA THR A 125 4.44 5.30 -3.82
C THR A 125 5.46 4.86 -2.77
N PHE A 126 6.69 5.38 -2.84
CA PHE A 126 7.77 5.02 -1.94
C PHE A 126 7.56 5.54 -0.51
N GLN A 127 7.06 6.76 -0.35
CA GLN A 127 6.69 7.31 0.97
C GLN A 127 5.57 6.48 1.62
N VAL A 128 4.56 6.11 0.84
CA VAL A 128 3.46 5.24 1.32
C VAL A 128 4.00 3.86 1.69
N PHE A 129 4.85 3.28 0.84
CA PHE A 129 5.53 2.01 1.11
C PHE A 129 6.33 2.05 2.41
N ASN A 130 7.16 3.07 2.62
CA ASN A 130 7.97 3.21 3.83
C ASN A 130 7.12 3.27 5.10
N CYS A 131 5.97 3.96 5.05
CA CYS A 131 5.03 3.97 6.16
C CYS A 131 4.32 2.62 6.37
N LEU A 132 4.00 1.90 5.30
CA LEU A 132 3.44 0.55 5.38
C LEU A 132 4.42 -0.42 6.07
N ILE A 133 5.68 -0.48 5.64
CA ILE A 133 6.67 -1.40 6.22
C ILE A 133 7.16 -1.00 7.62
N ARG A 134 6.86 0.23 8.07
CA ARG A 134 7.05 0.66 9.46
C ARG A 134 6.03 0.05 10.41
N ASN A 135 4.85 -0.35 9.91
CA ASN A 135 3.87 -1.06 10.71
C ASN A 135 4.43 -2.44 11.12
N LYS A 136 4.53 -2.69 12.44
CA LYS A 136 5.12 -3.93 12.99
C LYS A 136 4.38 -5.19 12.53
N SER A 137 3.06 -5.16 12.48
CA SER A 137 2.23 -6.29 12.03
C SER A 137 2.48 -6.60 10.55
N LEU A 138 2.46 -5.57 9.69
CA LEU A 138 2.70 -5.77 8.26
C LEU A 138 4.14 -6.22 7.99
N ARG A 139 5.12 -5.68 8.71
CA ARG A 139 6.52 -6.11 8.60
C ARG A 139 6.71 -7.57 9.00
N LYS A 140 6.08 -8.01 10.10
CA LYS A 140 6.12 -9.41 10.54
C LYS A 140 5.50 -10.31 9.46
N TRP A 141 4.34 -9.92 8.95
CA TRP A 141 3.65 -10.62 7.87
C TRP A 141 4.50 -10.71 6.59
N ILE A 142 5.19 -9.64 6.18
CA ILE A 142 6.12 -9.68 5.03
C ILE A 142 7.23 -10.70 5.26
N LYS A 143 7.81 -10.75 6.46
CA LYS A 143 8.84 -11.76 6.79
C LYS A 143 8.28 -13.17 6.68
N GLU A 144 7.10 -13.42 7.22
CA GLU A 144 6.39 -14.72 7.13
C GLU A 144 5.99 -15.07 5.68
N ALA A 145 5.82 -14.08 4.80
CA ALA A 145 5.58 -14.31 3.38
C ALA A 145 6.85 -14.66 2.59
N LEU A 146 8.02 -14.36 3.14
CA LEU A 146 9.33 -14.61 2.52
C LEU A 146 10.01 -15.87 3.06
N ILE A 147 9.57 -16.35 4.22
CA ILE A 147 9.91 -17.67 4.76
C ILE A 147 8.96 -18.66 4.08
N ASP A 148 9.52 -19.67 3.42
CA ASP A 148 8.75 -20.77 2.83
C ASP A 148 8.04 -21.57 3.94
#